data_AF-A0A7S1SIH7-F1
#
_entry.id   AF-A0A7S1SIH7-F1
#
_cell.length_a   1.000
_cell.length_b   1.000
_cell.length_c   1.000
_cell.angle_alpha   90.00
_cell.angle_beta   90.00
_cell.angle_gamma   90.00
#
_symmetry.space_group_name_H-M   'P 1'
#
loop_
_entity.id
_entity.type
_entity.pdbx_description
1 polymer ?
#
loop_
_entity_poly.entity_id
_entity_poly.type
_entity_poly.pdbx_seq_one_letter_code
_entity_poly.pdbx_strand_id
1 'polypeptide(L)'
;MASERRGRSVDTIWDLACGHGLLGIMLACRFPRKRVVCVDLEARPAFAAYRAAWERCGDLSPGWEKPLQNVEYREGDLLGVFESGEVKPGDCCVALHACNEANRDVVEGARHAGASWAVMPCCIRTALYLPDCGLEQLPSDSRYMLLAGAFGGQYDAQIVRSIDRRITARPILLAGGLPLGPTADCNDSANGGRALRLESDALEVDRNSRAPPLVHFP
;
A
#
# COMPACT_ATOMS: atom_id res chain seq x y z
N MET A 1 -7.78 3.82 -30.31
CA MET A 1 -8.82 3.33 -29.37
C MET A 1 -8.10 2.87 -28.12
N ALA A 2 -8.12 3.67 -27.05
CA ALA A 2 -7.53 3.29 -25.77
C ALA A 2 -8.38 2.16 -25.17
N SER A 3 -7.80 0.98 -25.01
CA SER A 3 -8.42 -0.12 -24.27
C SER A 3 -8.60 0.35 -22.83
N GLU A 4 -9.84 0.60 -22.42
CA GLU A 4 -10.19 0.80 -21.00
C GLU A 4 -9.70 -0.42 -20.24
N ARG A 5 -8.56 -0.28 -19.55
CA ARG A 5 -8.14 -1.26 -18.54
C ARG A 5 -9.15 -1.16 -17.41
N ARG A 6 -10.26 -1.91 -17.52
CA ARG A 6 -11.19 -2.13 -16.42
C ARG A 6 -10.47 -2.94 -15.36
N GLY A 7 -9.69 -2.26 -14.54
CA GLY A 7 -9.18 -2.83 -13.29
C GLY A 7 -10.35 -3.29 -12.44
N ARG A 8 -10.17 -4.38 -11.69
CA ARG A 8 -11.15 -4.79 -10.67
C ARG A 8 -11.35 -3.60 -9.73
N SER A 9 -12.60 -3.27 -9.42
CA SER A 9 -12.90 -2.27 -8.40
C SER A 9 -12.43 -2.81 -7.06
N VAL A 10 -11.60 -2.03 -6.37
CA VAL A 10 -11.28 -2.31 -4.96
C VAL A 10 -12.46 -1.86 -4.11
N ASP A 11 -12.99 -2.67 -3.21
CA ASP A 11 -14.12 -2.26 -2.35
C ASP A 11 -13.66 -1.88 -0.94
N THR A 12 -12.81 -2.73 -0.32
CA THR A 12 -12.19 -2.48 0.97
C THR A 12 -10.68 -2.38 0.85
N ILE A 13 -10.10 -1.42 1.57
CA ILE A 13 -8.66 -1.31 1.79
C ILE A 13 -8.38 -1.69 3.25
N TRP A 14 -7.57 -2.71 3.45
CA TRP A 14 -7.13 -3.16 4.76
C TRP A 14 -5.73 -2.59 5.03
N ASP A 15 -5.59 -1.66 5.97
CA ASP A 15 -4.29 -1.18 6.46
C ASP A 15 -3.88 -2.07 7.65
N LEU A 16 -3.04 -3.07 7.39
CA LEU A 16 -2.68 -4.14 8.33
C LEU A 16 -1.32 -3.83 8.97
N ALA A 17 -1.22 -4.07 10.28
CA ALA A 17 -0.12 -3.55 11.11
C ALA A 17 0.02 -2.03 10.98
N CYS A 18 -1.13 -1.33 11.03
CA CYS A 18 -1.25 0.10 10.70
C CYS A 18 -0.60 1.04 11.73
N GLY A 19 -0.19 0.53 12.88
CA GLY A 19 0.33 1.29 14.01
C GLY A 19 -0.63 2.38 14.45
N HIS A 20 -0.31 3.63 14.13
CA HIS A 20 -1.13 4.79 14.46
C HIS A 20 -2.23 5.09 13.43
N GLY A 21 -2.32 4.34 12.33
CA GLY A 21 -3.41 4.41 11.35
C GLY A 21 -3.47 5.70 10.53
N LEU A 22 -2.38 6.48 10.45
CA LEU A 22 -2.36 7.70 9.63
C LEU A 22 -2.51 7.36 8.14
N LEU A 23 -1.90 6.27 7.69
CA LEU A 23 -2.03 5.82 6.31
C LEU A 23 -3.49 5.52 5.98
N GLY A 24 -4.17 4.71 6.79
CA GLY A 24 -5.59 4.43 6.61
C GLY A 24 -6.45 5.71 6.57
N ILE A 25 -6.17 6.70 7.41
CA ILE A 25 -6.84 8.02 7.34
C ILE A 25 -6.56 8.72 6.01
N MET A 26 -5.30 8.76 5.55
CA MET A 26 -4.95 9.37 4.26
C MET A 26 -5.61 8.65 3.08
N LEU A 27 -5.69 7.32 3.12
CA LEU A 27 -6.36 6.50 2.12
C LEU A 27 -7.87 6.76 2.11
N ALA A 28 -8.47 6.86 3.29
CA ALA A 28 -9.89 7.17 3.46
C ALA A 28 -10.25 8.55 2.88
N CYS A 29 -9.40 9.55 3.10
CA CYS A 29 -9.51 10.87 2.46
C CYS A 29 -9.36 10.80 0.95
N ARG A 30 -8.35 10.07 0.45
CA ARG A 30 -8.06 10.00 -0.98
C ARG A 30 -9.11 9.23 -1.76
N PHE A 31 -9.75 8.25 -1.13
CA PHE A 31 -10.69 7.31 -1.71
C PHE A 31 -12.02 7.27 -0.91
N PRO A 32 -12.83 8.35 -0.93
CA PRO A 32 -14.02 8.48 -0.09
C PRO A 32 -15.16 7.52 -0.47
N ARG A 33 -15.02 6.71 -1.52
CA ARG A 33 -16.00 5.67 -1.88
C ARG A 33 -15.56 4.27 -1.46
N LYS A 34 -14.42 4.14 -0.80
CA LYS A 34 -13.81 2.88 -0.39
C LYS A 34 -13.88 2.76 1.11
N ARG A 35 -14.19 1.57 1.61
CA ARG A 35 -14.07 1.29 3.05
C ARG A 35 -12.59 1.11 3.38
N VAL A 36 -12.14 1.67 4.49
CA VAL A 36 -10.78 1.50 4.99
C VAL A 36 -10.84 0.92 6.40
N VAL A 37 -10.13 -0.19 6.63
CA VAL A 37 -10.07 -0.85 7.94
C VAL A 37 -8.61 -0.88 8.38
N CYS A 38 -8.31 -0.11 9.42
CA CYS A 38 -7.01 -0.10 10.08
C CYS A 38 -6.97 -1.20 11.13
N VAL A 39 -6.00 -2.11 11.06
CA VAL A 39 -5.83 -3.20 12.02
C VAL A 39 -4.43 -3.15 12.61
N ASP A 40 -4.35 -3.21 13.93
CA ASP A 40 -3.10 -3.37 14.68
C ASP A 40 -3.38 -4.10 15.99
N LEU A 41 -2.34 -4.66 16.61
CA LEU A 41 -2.48 -5.39 17.87
C LEU A 41 -2.91 -4.49 19.04
N GLU A 42 -2.64 -3.19 18.95
CA GLU A 42 -2.95 -2.23 20.00
C GLU A 42 -3.42 -0.90 19.42
N ALA A 43 -4.58 -0.43 19.87
CA ALA A 43 -5.09 0.87 19.52
C ALA A 43 -4.23 2.01 20.11
N ARG A 44 -3.66 2.83 19.22
CA ARG A 44 -2.85 3.98 19.64
C ARG A 44 -3.69 5.27 19.71
N PRO A 45 -3.53 6.11 20.75
CA PRO A 45 -4.26 7.38 20.88
C PRO A 45 -4.13 8.32 19.68
N ALA A 46 -3.02 8.20 18.94
CA ALA A 46 -2.76 8.96 17.73
C ALA A 46 -3.88 8.83 16.68
N PHE A 47 -4.46 7.64 16.48
CA PHE A 47 -5.55 7.44 15.51
C PHE A 47 -6.76 8.32 15.85
N ALA A 48 -7.18 8.31 17.11
CA ALA A 48 -8.29 9.13 17.60
C ALA A 48 -7.97 10.63 17.48
N ALA A 49 -6.72 11.03 17.78
CA ALA A 49 -6.28 12.42 17.65
C ALA A 49 -6.32 12.90 16.19
N TYR A 50 -5.87 12.08 15.24
CA TYR A 50 -5.95 12.39 13.81
C TYR A 50 -7.40 12.51 13.35
N ARG A 51 -8.25 11.55 13.72
CA ARG A 51 -9.68 11.59 13.39
C ARG A 51 -10.35 12.86 13.93
N ALA A 52 -10.11 13.21 15.19
CA ALA A 52 -10.64 14.42 15.79
C ALA A 52 -10.14 15.71 15.11
N ALA A 53 -8.89 15.72 14.63
CA ALA A 53 -8.38 16.85 13.84
C ALA A 53 -9.12 16.99 12.51
N TRP A 54 -9.39 15.88 11.82
CA TRP A 54 -10.19 15.87 10.59
C TRP A 54 -11.65 16.24 10.82
N GLU A 55 -12.25 15.84 11.93
CA GLU A 55 -13.62 16.25 12.28
C GLU A 55 -13.74 17.76 12.50
N ARG A 56 -12.68 18.41 13.01
CA ARG A 56 -12.66 19.87 13.21
C ARG A 56 -12.38 20.68 11.94
N CYS A 57 -11.46 20.18 11.10
CA CYS A 57 -10.86 21.00 10.04
C CYS A 57 -10.87 20.35 8.65
N GLY A 58 -11.37 19.12 8.51
CA GLY A 58 -11.34 18.35 7.28
C GLY A 58 -12.54 18.61 6.38
N ASP A 59 -12.32 18.48 5.07
CA ASP A 59 -13.40 18.60 4.08
C ASP A 59 -14.38 17.44 4.17
N LEU A 60 -15.66 17.75 4.00
CA LEU A 60 -16.71 16.74 3.85
C LEU A 60 -16.72 16.21 2.43
N SER A 61 -16.68 14.89 2.29
CA SER A 61 -16.97 14.27 1.01
C SER A 61 -18.47 14.42 0.68
N PRO A 62 -18.84 14.56 -0.61
CA PRO A 62 -20.24 14.70 -0.99
C PRO A 62 -21.11 13.55 -0.47
N GLY A 63 -22.19 13.89 0.23
CA GLY A 63 -23.14 12.93 0.80
C GLY A 63 -22.76 12.37 2.17
N TRP A 64 -21.67 12.84 2.79
CA TRP A 64 -21.30 12.46 4.15
C TRP A 64 -21.81 13.46 5.18
N GLU A 65 -22.19 12.95 6.36
CA GLU A 65 -22.58 13.77 7.50
C GLU A 65 -21.37 14.21 8.34
N LYS A 66 -20.27 13.46 8.26
CA LYS A 66 -19.02 13.68 9.01
C LYS A 66 -17.81 13.33 8.15
N PRO A 67 -16.64 13.98 8.37
CA PRO A 67 -15.41 13.55 7.72
C PRO A 67 -15.06 12.12 8.13
N LEU A 68 -14.37 11.39 7.24
CA LEU A 68 -13.81 10.06 7.52
C LEU A 68 -14.85 9.01 7.97
N GLN A 69 -16.08 9.04 7.44
CA GLN A 69 -17.11 8.04 7.73
C GLN A 69 -16.77 6.62 7.24
N ASN A 70 -15.83 6.51 6.31
CA ASN A 70 -15.42 5.26 5.68
C ASN A 70 -14.20 4.58 6.31
N VAL A 71 -13.64 5.12 7.40
CA VAL A 71 -12.49 4.51 8.10
C VAL A 71 -12.86 4.06 9.51
N GLU A 72 -12.42 2.86 9.85
CA GLU A 72 -12.50 2.31 11.20
C GLU A 72 -11.13 1.79 11.64
N TYR A 73 -10.95 1.74 12.96
CA TYR A 73 -9.79 1.10 13.58
C TYR A 73 -10.27 -0.12 14.35
N ARG A 74 -9.55 -1.21 14.19
CA ARG A 74 -9.81 -2.48 14.85
C ARG A 74 -8.56 -2.95 15.55
N GLU A 75 -8.65 -3.10 16.86
CA GLU A 75 -7.62 -3.79 17.63
C GLU A 75 -7.75 -5.30 17.38
N GLY A 76 -6.66 -5.94 16.96
CA GLY A 76 -6.64 -7.37 16.66
C GLY A 76 -5.40 -7.81 15.91
N ASP A 77 -5.20 -9.12 15.88
CA ASP A 77 -4.16 -9.74 15.07
C ASP A 77 -4.54 -9.73 13.59
N LEU A 78 -3.59 -9.38 12.72
CA LEU A 78 -3.78 -9.40 11.27
C LEU A 78 -4.05 -10.82 10.77
N LEU A 79 -3.48 -11.87 11.39
CA LEU A 79 -3.75 -13.25 10.98
C LEU A 79 -5.22 -13.60 11.21
N GLY A 80 -5.80 -13.15 12.33
CA GLY A 80 -7.21 -13.34 12.62
C GLY A 80 -8.15 -12.74 11.58
N VAL A 81 -7.74 -11.65 10.91
CA VAL A 81 -8.51 -11.03 9.80
C VAL A 81 -8.54 -11.92 8.56
N PHE A 82 -7.45 -12.64 8.28
CA PHE A 82 -7.41 -13.59 7.19
C PHE A 82 -8.12 -14.90 7.54
N GLU A 83 -7.91 -15.43 8.75
CA GLU A 83 -8.54 -16.66 9.24
C GLU A 83 -10.06 -16.56 9.34
N SER A 84 -10.60 -15.37 9.63
CA SER A 84 -12.05 -15.12 9.67
C SER A 84 -12.69 -15.09 8.28
N GLY A 85 -11.90 -15.03 7.20
CA GLY A 85 -12.38 -14.91 5.83
C GLY A 85 -13.00 -13.54 5.50
N GLU A 86 -12.67 -12.50 6.29
CA GLU A 86 -13.18 -11.14 6.06
C GLU A 86 -12.59 -10.50 4.81
N VAL A 87 -11.33 -10.81 4.49
CA VAL A 87 -10.66 -10.35 3.26
C VAL A 87 -11.20 -11.14 2.08
N LYS A 88 -11.66 -10.42 1.05
CA LYS A 88 -12.32 -11.02 -0.11
C LYS A 88 -11.61 -10.70 -1.42
N PRO A 89 -11.87 -11.47 -2.50
CA PRO A 89 -11.50 -11.05 -3.84
C PRO A 89 -12.09 -9.67 -4.14
N GLY A 90 -11.25 -8.74 -4.59
CA GLY A 90 -11.63 -7.34 -4.76
C GLY A 90 -11.24 -6.42 -3.60
N ASP A 91 -10.67 -6.94 -2.52
CA ASP A 91 -10.02 -6.12 -1.50
C ASP A 91 -8.56 -5.79 -1.86
N CYS A 92 -8.01 -4.80 -1.16
CA CYS A 92 -6.60 -4.44 -1.20
C CYS A 92 -6.00 -4.43 0.20
N CYS A 93 -5.00 -5.28 0.45
CA CYS A 93 -4.28 -5.35 1.70
C CYS A 93 -3.00 -4.52 1.62
N VAL A 94 -2.85 -3.56 2.53
CA VAL A 94 -1.73 -2.65 2.59
C VAL A 94 -1.00 -2.85 3.90
N ALA A 95 0.32 -2.88 3.87
CA ALA A 95 1.14 -2.85 5.09
C ALA A 95 2.40 -2.01 4.83
N LEU A 96 2.45 -0.81 5.40
CA LEU A 96 3.61 0.06 5.27
C LEU A 96 4.40 0.07 6.55
N HIS A 97 5.73 -0.02 6.44
CA HIS A 97 6.62 -0.07 7.60
C HIS A 97 6.36 -1.21 8.58
N ALA A 98 5.59 -2.23 8.17
CA ALA A 98 5.43 -3.43 8.95
C ALA A 98 6.76 -4.20 9.06
N CYS A 99 6.92 -5.00 10.11
CA CYS A 99 8.05 -5.94 10.20
C CYS A 99 7.98 -6.96 9.05
N ASN A 100 9.03 -7.76 8.86
CA ASN A 100 9.08 -8.64 7.68
C ASN A 100 8.09 -9.77 7.75
N GLU A 101 7.92 -10.29 8.96
CA GLU A 101 6.99 -11.35 9.26
C GLU A 101 5.58 -10.85 8.93
N ALA A 102 5.19 -9.67 9.41
CA ALA A 102 3.91 -9.06 9.07
C ALA A 102 3.74 -8.78 7.57
N ASN A 103 4.77 -8.27 6.86
CA ASN A 103 4.65 -8.08 5.40
C ASN A 103 4.48 -9.40 4.65
N ARG A 104 5.21 -10.46 5.04
CA ARG A 104 4.99 -11.80 4.49
C ARG A 104 3.55 -12.23 4.74
N ASP A 105 3.12 -12.18 5.99
CA ASP A 105 1.82 -12.68 6.41
C ASP A 105 0.67 -11.93 5.68
N VAL A 106 0.83 -10.63 5.46
CA VAL A 106 -0.09 -9.81 4.65
C VAL A 106 -0.11 -10.24 3.19
N VAL A 107 1.05 -10.47 2.57
CA VAL A 107 1.14 -10.88 1.17
C VAL A 107 0.58 -12.29 0.98
N GLU A 108 0.94 -13.23 1.85
CA GLU A 108 0.45 -14.61 1.81
C GLU A 108 -1.06 -14.67 2.06
N GLY A 109 -1.55 -13.97 3.08
CA GLY A 109 -2.98 -13.87 3.39
C GLY A 109 -3.77 -13.25 2.24
N ALA A 110 -3.30 -12.14 1.66
CA ALA A 110 -3.93 -11.52 0.51
C ALA A 110 -3.95 -12.43 -0.72
N ARG A 111 -2.83 -13.12 -1.02
CA ARG A 111 -2.76 -14.10 -2.11
C ARG A 111 -3.75 -15.24 -1.91
N HIS A 112 -3.86 -15.77 -0.69
CA HIS A 112 -4.80 -16.85 -0.35
C HIS A 112 -6.26 -16.40 -0.51
N ALA A 113 -6.58 -15.17 -0.10
CA ALA A 113 -7.90 -14.57 -0.25
C ALA A 113 -8.24 -14.10 -1.68
N GLY A 114 -7.29 -14.16 -2.61
CA GLY A 114 -7.45 -13.62 -3.97
C GLY A 114 -7.56 -12.08 -4.01
N ALA A 115 -7.05 -11.40 -2.98
CA ALA A 115 -7.00 -9.96 -2.86
C ALA A 115 -5.71 -9.38 -3.46
N SER A 116 -5.74 -8.09 -3.77
CA SER A 116 -4.54 -7.34 -4.15
C SER A 116 -3.75 -6.93 -2.91
N TRP A 117 -2.46 -6.66 -3.07
CA TRP A 117 -1.61 -6.24 -1.96
C TRP A 117 -0.62 -5.14 -2.34
N ALA A 118 -0.26 -4.30 -1.36
CA ALA A 118 0.78 -3.30 -1.47
C ALA A 118 1.55 -3.17 -0.15
N VAL A 119 2.83 -3.51 -0.17
CA VAL A 119 3.67 -3.54 1.04
C VAL A 119 4.92 -2.67 0.91
N MET A 120 5.33 -2.07 2.01
CA MET A 120 6.61 -1.39 2.14
C MET A 120 7.39 -2.04 3.28
N PRO A 121 8.22 -3.05 2.97
CA PRO A 121 9.03 -3.68 3.99
C PRO A 121 10.08 -2.71 4.53
N CYS A 122 10.30 -2.68 5.84
CA CYS A 122 11.25 -1.74 6.46
C CYS A 122 12.45 -2.40 7.17
N CYS A 123 12.31 -3.67 7.59
CA CYS A 123 13.25 -4.35 8.48
C CYS A 123 13.79 -5.68 7.93
N ILE A 124 14.01 -5.82 6.61
CA ILE A 124 14.22 -7.10 5.91
C ILE A 124 15.37 -7.95 6.49
N ARG A 125 15.03 -9.15 6.98
CA ARG A 125 15.96 -10.15 7.51
C ARG A 125 16.48 -10.96 6.34
N THR A 126 17.80 -10.94 6.14
CA THR A 126 18.48 -11.67 5.05
C THR A 126 18.07 -13.14 5.00
N ALA A 127 18.07 -13.82 6.15
CA ALA A 127 17.80 -15.25 6.23
C ALA A 127 16.40 -15.68 5.76
N LEU A 128 15.44 -14.75 5.69
CA LEU A 128 14.08 -15.06 5.22
C LEU A 128 13.98 -15.12 3.70
N TYR A 129 14.81 -14.37 2.99
CA TYR A 129 14.68 -14.16 1.53
C TYR A 129 15.91 -14.61 0.74
N LEU A 130 17.06 -14.69 1.40
CA LEU A 130 18.34 -15.11 0.84
C LEU A 130 19.08 -15.98 1.88
N PRO A 131 18.54 -17.16 2.25
CA PRO A 131 19.09 -17.99 3.33
C PRO A 131 20.53 -18.46 3.07
N ASP A 132 20.88 -18.69 1.81
CA ASP A 132 22.21 -19.16 1.38
C ASP A 132 23.15 -18.02 0.97
N CYS A 133 22.80 -16.76 1.27
CA CYS A 133 23.59 -15.59 0.89
C CYS A 133 24.14 -14.84 2.10
N GLY A 134 25.46 -14.79 2.20
CA GLY A 134 26.15 -13.87 3.11
C GLY A 134 26.12 -12.44 2.55
N LEU A 135 25.43 -11.53 3.24
CA LEU A 135 25.47 -10.10 2.92
C LEU A 135 26.51 -9.41 3.81
N GLU A 136 27.69 -9.16 3.27
CA GLU A 136 28.81 -8.55 4.00
C GLU A 136 29.07 -7.12 3.53
N GLN A 137 29.38 -6.23 4.50
CA GLN A 137 29.83 -4.84 4.28
C GLN A 137 28.94 -3.97 3.37
N LEU A 138 27.69 -4.36 3.13
CA LEU A 138 26.74 -3.55 2.35
C LEU A 138 26.24 -2.36 3.17
N PRO A 139 26.26 -1.13 2.62
CA PRO A 139 25.56 0.01 3.21
C PRO A 139 24.08 -0.32 3.44
N SER A 140 23.48 0.28 4.48
CA SER A 140 22.09 -0.01 4.88
C SER A 140 21.10 0.12 3.72
N ASP A 141 21.28 1.12 2.87
CA ASP A 141 20.42 1.37 1.71
C ASP A 141 20.59 0.31 0.63
N SER A 142 21.83 -0.04 0.26
CA SER A 142 22.09 -1.08 -0.73
C SER A 142 21.55 -2.43 -0.26
N ARG A 143 21.76 -2.75 1.02
CA ARG A 143 21.20 -3.94 1.66
C ARG A 143 19.68 -3.95 1.61
N TYR A 144 19.05 -2.82 1.93
CA TYR A 144 17.60 -2.68 1.87
C TYR A 144 17.07 -2.89 0.46
N MET A 145 17.66 -2.24 -0.55
CA MET A 145 17.21 -2.35 -1.95
C MET A 145 17.36 -3.77 -2.48
N LEU A 146 18.47 -4.44 -2.18
CA LEU A 146 18.69 -5.85 -2.55
C LEU A 146 17.62 -6.75 -1.93
N LEU A 147 17.37 -6.59 -0.64
CA LEU A 147 16.40 -7.41 0.08
C LEU A 147 14.95 -7.12 -0.31
N ALA A 148 14.61 -5.86 -0.62
CA ALA A 148 13.31 -5.50 -1.18
C ALA A 148 13.12 -6.11 -2.58
N GLY A 149 14.19 -6.15 -3.39
CA GLY A 149 14.19 -6.87 -4.66
C GLY A 149 13.98 -8.38 -4.49
N ALA A 150 14.67 -9.00 -3.54
CA ALA A 150 14.50 -10.43 -3.22
C ALA A 150 13.06 -10.73 -2.75
N PHE A 151 12.52 -9.91 -1.85
CA PHE A 151 11.11 -9.99 -1.41
C PHE A 151 10.16 -9.88 -2.61
N GLY A 152 10.35 -8.87 -3.46
CA GLY A 152 9.52 -8.64 -4.64
C GLY A 152 9.56 -9.80 -5.63
N GLY A 153 10.73 -10.38 -5.84
CA GLY A 153 10.90 -11.57 -6.68
C GLY A 153 10.21 -12.81 -6.09
N GLN A 154 10.34 -13.04 -4.79
CA GLN A 154 9.72 -14.20 -4.12
C GLN A 154 8.19 -14.19 -4.19
N TYR A 155 7.56 -13.02 -4.16
CA TYR A 155 6.10 -12.89 -4.18
C TYR A 155 5.52 -12.41 -5.51
N ASP A 156 6.29 -12.43 -6.60
CA ASP A 156 5.86 -12.02 -7.93
C ASP A 156 5.27 -10.59 -7.95
N ALA A 157 5.96 -9.64 -7.31
CA ALA A 157 5.52 -8.24 -7.30
C ALA A 157 5.35 -7.72 -8.74
N GLN A 158 4.14 -7.31 -9.08
CA GLN A 158 3.78 -6.80 -10.40
C GLN A 158 4.11 -5.31 -10.54
N ILE A 159 4.23 -4.60 -9.42
CA ILE A 159 4.57 -3.18 -9.35
C ILE A 159 5.66 -2.97 -8.30
N VAL A 160 6.70 -2.23 -8.69
CA VAL A 160 7.72 -1.68 -7.79
C VAL A 160 7.74 -0.17 -7.97
N ARG A 161 7.61 0.57 -6.87
CA ARG A 161 7.60 2.04 -6.88
C ARG A 161 8.48 2.60 -5.76
N SER A 162 9.10 3.73 -6.04
CA SER A 162 9.79 4.53 -5.03
C SER A 162 8.90 5.68 -4.54
N ILE A 163 8.90 5.90 -3.23
CA ILE A 163 8.36 7.10 -2.58
C ILE A 163 9.51 8.08 -2.32
N ASP A 164 9.20 9.39 -2.30
CA ASP A 164 10.20 10.42 -1.99
C ASP A 164 10.84 10.16 -0.61
N ARG A 165 12.18 10.22 -0.55
CA ARG A 165 12.94 9.93 0.67
C ARG A 165 12.72 10.93 1.79
N ARG A 166 12.18 12.11 1.51
CA ARG A 166 11.76 13.08 2.53
C ARG A 166 10.52 12.61 3.31
N ILE A 167 9.75 11.68 2.73
CA ILE A 167 8.60 11.05 3.39
C ILE A 167 9.09 9.86 4.23
N THR A 168 9.99 9.04 3.67
CA THR A 168 10.48 7.84 4.35
C THR A 168 11.87 7.39 3.91
N ALA A 169 12.67 6.90 4.87
CA ALA A 169 13.99 6.32 4.61
C ALA A 169 13.93 4.91 3.97
N ARG A 170 12.75 4.29 3.91
CA ARG A 170 12.53 2.97 3.27
C ARG A 170 11.55 3.13 2.10
N PRO A 171 11.98 3.71 0.98
CA PRO A 171 11.06 4.25 -0.03
C PRO A 171 10.46 3.21 -0.97
N ILE A 172 10.75 1.91 -0.84
CA ILE A 172 10.31 0.93 -1.85
C ILE A 172 8.97 0.33 -1.46
N LEU A 173 7.97 0.60 -2.31
CA LEU A 173 6.66 -0.01 -2.30
C LEU A 173 6.62 -1.13 -3.34
N LEU A 174 6.16 -2.30 -2.92
CA LEU A 174 5.96 -3.48 -3.75
C LEU A 174 4.47 -3.81 -3.77
N ALA A 175 3.91 -4.16 -4.92
CA ALA A 175 2.50 -4.50 -5.03
C ALA A 175 2.26 -5.64 -6.01
N GLY A 176 1.21 -6.43 -5.75
CA GLY A 176 0.82 -7.60 -6.53
C GLY A 176 -0.64 -8.01 -6.30
N GLY A 177 -1.03 -9.18 -6.79
CA GLY A 177 -2.43 -9.64 -6.78
C GLY A 177 -3.34 -8.83 -7.72
N LEU A 178 -2.75 -8.07 -8.65
CA LEU A 178 -3.46 -7.31 -9.65
C LEU A 178 -3.89 -8.24 -10.79
N PRO A 179 -5.07 -8.01 -11.40
CA PRO A 179 -5.45 -8.74 -12.59
C PRO A 179 -4.40 -8.45 -13.67
N LEU A 180 -3.70 -9.50 -14.10
CA LEU A 180 -2.94 -9.42 -15.33
C LEU A 180 -3.96 -9.07 -16.42
N GLY A 181 -3.75 -7.95 -17.12
CA GLY A 181 -4.45 -7.73 -18.38
C GLY A 181 -4.21 -8.93 -19.31
N PRO A 182 -5.01 -9.11 -20.39
CA PRO A 182 -4.75 -10.17 -21.35
C PRO A 182 -3.26 -10.14 -21.67
N THR A 183 -2.59 -11.24 -21.31
CA THR A 183 -1.15 -11.39 -21.39
C THR A 183 -0.78 -11.07 -22.82
N ALA A 184 0.09 -10.08 -23.02
CA ALA A 184 0.97 -10.16 -24.17
C ALA A 184 1.73 -11.46 -23.92
N ASP A 185 1.36 -12.52 -24.64
CA ASP A 185 1.99 -13.81 -24.56
C ASP A 185 3.50 -13.60 -24.59
N CYS A 186 4.15 -13.83 -23.45
CA CYS A 186 5.59 -13.99 -23.38
C CYS A 186 5.93 -15.35 -24.01
N ASN A 187 5.74 -15.45 -25.33
CA ASN A 187 6.54 -16.36 -26.11
C ASN A 187 7.97 -15.81 -26.07
N ASP A 188 8.77 -16.42 -25.19
CA ASP A 188 10.21 -16.35 -25.22
C ASP A 188 10.69 -16.76 -26.61
N SER A 189 10.99 -15.77 -27.43
CA SER A 189 11.82 -15.88 -28.61
C SER A 189 12.63 -14.60 -28.70
N ALA A 190 13.79 -14.65 -28.03
CA ALA A 190 14.98 -13.86 -28.30
C ALA A 190 14.81 -12.68 -29.28
N ASN A 191 14.38 -11.52 -28.80
CA ASN A 191 14.96 -10.22 -29.19
C ASN A 191 14.30 -9.03 -28.51
N GLY A 192 15.14 -8.13 -27.99
CA GLY A 192 14.86 -6.69 -27.97
C GLY A 192 13.82 -6.22 -26.96
N GLY A 193 14.30 -5.70 -25.83
CA GLY A 193 13.46 -5.15 -24.79
C GLY A 193 12.51 -4.07 -25.31
N ARG A 194 11.24 -4.18 -24.91
CA ARG A 194 10.28 -3.10 -25.02
C ARG A 194 9.69 -2.88 -23.63
N ALA A 195 10.33 -1.97 -22.89
CA ALA A 195 9.81 -1.46 -21.64
C ALA A 195 8.37 -0.97 -21.83
N LEU A 196 7.48 -1.43 -20.95
CA LEU A 196 6.12 -0.91 -20.80
C LEU A 196 6.21 0.59 -20.51
N ARG A 197 6.06 1.43 -21.55
CA ARG A 197 5.76 2.86 -21.38
C ARG A 197 4.34 2.95 -20.85
N LEU A 198 4.22 3.25 -19.56
CA LEU A 198 3.03 3.89 -19.03
C LEU A 198 3.04 5.32 -19.58
N GLU A 199 2.26 5.58 -20.61
CA GLU A 199 1.99 6.96 -21.04
C GLU A 199 1.27 7.70 -19.91
N SER A 200 1.79 8.89 -19.61
CA SER A 200 1.52 9.74 -18.45
C SER A 200 0.18 10.50 -18.52
N ASP A 201 -0.78 10.03 -19.29
CA ASP A 201 -1.98 10.80 -19.62
C ASP A 201 -3.15 10.42 -18.71
N ALA A 202 -2.97 10.69 -17.42
CA ALA A 202 -4.05 10.79 -16.43
C ALA A 202 -3.57 11.54 -15.17
N LEU A 203 -2.88 12.66 -15.34
CA LEU A 203 -2.44 13.55 -14.26
C LEU A 203 -2.44 15.02 -14.73
N GLU A 204 -3.52 15.47 -15.37
CA GLU A 204 -3.85 16.89 -15.32
C GLU A 204 -4.47 17.19 -13.96
N VAL A 205 -3.58 17.46 -12.99
CA VAL A 205 -3.93 18.20 -11.79
C VAL A 205 -4.21 19.62 -12.24
N ASP A 206 -5.43 20.10 -12.03
CA ASP A 206 -5.81 21.49 -12.20
C ASP A 206 -4.82 22.39 -11.43
N ARG A 207 -3.93 23.06 -12.16
CA ARG A 207 -2.88 23.93 -11.61
C ARG A 207 -3.43 25.27 -11.12
N ASN A 208 -4.75 25.50 -11.17
CA ASN A 208 -5.39 26.75 -10.75
C ASN A 208 -6.07 26.71 -9.38
N SER A 209 -6.04 25.58 -8.65
CA SER A 209 -6.50 25.59 -7.26
C SER A 209 -5.45 26.27 -6.38
N ARG A 210 -5.64 27.57 -6.11
CA ARG A 210 -4.85 28.35 -5.14
C ARG A 210 -4.76 27.57 -3.82
N ALA A 211 -3.53 27.31 -3.37
CA ALA A 211 -3.30 26.80 -2.02
C ALA A 211 -3.90 27.77 -0.99
N PRO A 212 -4.60 27.27 0.06
CA PRO A 212 -5.03 28.12 1.16
C PRO A 212 -3.79 28.70 1.88
N PRO A 213 -3.86 29.94 2.39
CA PRO A 213 -2.75 30.54 3.10
C PRO A 213 -2.41 29.73 4.35
N LEU A 214 -1.10 29.57 4.59
CA LEU A 214 -0.56 28.97 5.80
C LEU A 214 -1.05 29.75 7.02
N VAL A 215 -1.86 29.08 7.85
CA VAL A 215 -2.23 29.59 9.17
C VAL A 215 -1.00 29.43 10.07
N HIS A 216 -0.38 30.55 10.45
CA HIS A 216 0.61 30.55 11.52
C HIS A 216 -0.11 30.25 12.84
N PHE A 217 0.25 29.14 13.48
CA PHE A 217 -0.14 28.87 14.86
C PHE A 217 0.85 29.59 15.81
N PRO A 218 0.36 30.20 16.90
CA PRO A 218 1.19 30.81 17.94
C PRO A 218 1.99 29.76 18.75
#